data_AF-A0A8H2XTD7-F1
#
_entry.id   AF-A0A8H2XTD7-F1
#
_cell.length_a   1.000
_cell.length_b   1.000
_cell.length_c   1.000
_cell.angle_alpha   90.00
_cell.angle_beta   90.00
_cell.angle_gamma   90.00
#
_symmetry.space_group_name_H-M   'P 1'
#
loop_
_entity.id
_entity.type
_entity.pdbx_description
1 polymer ?
#
loop_
_entity_poly.entity_id
_entity_poly.type
_entity_poly.pdbx_seq_one_letter_code
_entity_poly.pdbx_strand_id
1 'polypeptide(L)'
;MSTEKEVLTVLKAAQTGQAGSSAGSDQNMGKVWFYLKDQKLKHWYCTRASETAQESAIFLQRLHAYNSAAVKEWQSILAGIIHGCWECMQAYQASKRRSREVYLATFGEQMLDNFFDAVDKWEMEVIIQGLKNEGLSPADIQDLNMIPEGILFHIFANPSLCANSSLLAPMVARNTGKDITGLSGKIVPAGFIVLSVNDDERVRNWAKNQLTLFKVDVVLSDFHLYYSPIFEVLLGHLGDRDSGELPSAFGTITRGISICGDLTHAMSIFPSDLLLNGIPGKVVVAAFKETVKWAGNVEELHAGVLKFIGYFLSVFASEIWANTSTTYPEIIFKNITNNGRLARLI
;
A
#
# COMPACT_ATOMS: atom_id res chain seq x y z
N MET A 1 1.76 12.36 33.65
CA MET A 1 3.16 11.92 33.83
C MET A 1 3.28 10.48 34.33
N SER A 2 2.61 10.04 35.42
CA SER A 2 2.68 8.61 35.86
C SER A 2 2.11 7.63 34.83
N THR A 3 0.90 7.90 34.33
CA THR A 3 0.19 7.03 33.38
C THR A 3 0.94 6.86 32.04
N GLU A 4 1.53 7.92 31.52
CA GLU A 4 2.30 7.87 30.27
C GLU A 4 3.58 7.04 30.41
N LYS A 5 4.28 7.16 31.55
CA LYS A 5 5.48 6.35 31.85
C LYS A 5 5.14 4.86 31.96
N GLU A 6 4.00 4.54 32.55
CA GLU A 6 3.50 3.17 32.62
C GLU A 6 3.17 2.62 31.23
N VAL A 7 2.50 3.40 30.38
CA VAL A 7 2.21 3.04 28.98
C VAL A 7 3.48 2.81 28.18
N LEU A 8 4.46 3.72 28.28
CA LEU A 8 5.75 3.55 27.62
C LEU A 8 6.48 2.27 28.06
N THR A 9 6.33 1.87 29.32
CA THR A 9 6.90 0.62 29.83
C THR A 9 6.23 -0.59 29.17
N VAL A 10 4.89 -0.58 29.04
CA VAL A 10 4.13 -1.61 28.34
C VAL A 10 4.53 -1.70 26.86
N LEU A 11 4.60 -0.55 26.17
CA LEU A 11 4.94 -0.50 24.74
C LEU A 11 6.35 -1.04 24.48
N LYS A 12 7.34 -0.65 25.30
CA LYS A 12 8.71 -1.15 25.19
C LYS A 12 8.81 -2.66 25.44
N ALA A 13 8.10 -3.18 26.45
CA ALA A 13 8.07 -4.61 26.73
C ALA A 13 7.44 -5.42 25.59
N ALA A 14 6.41 -4.85 24.93
CA ALA A 14 5.79 -5.47 23.76
C ALA A 14 6.74 -5.47 22.54
N GLN A 15 7.48 -4.38 22.31
CA GLN A 15 8.45 -4.28 21.21
C GLN A 15 9.64 -5.24 21.37
N THR A 16 10.04 -5.57 22.60
CA THR A 16 11.17 -6.48 22.88
C THR A 16 10.75 -7.96 23.00
N GLY A 17 9.48 -8.29 22.75
CA GLY A 17 8.97 -9.66 22.89
C GLY A 17 8.92 -10.16 24.34
N GLN A 18 9.08 -9.28 25.33
CA GLN A 18 9.09 -9.61 26.76
C GLN A 18 7.68 -9.64 27.37
N ALA A 19 6.63 -9.38 26.57
CA ALA A 19 5.24 -9.49 26.98
C ALA A 19 4.81 -10.97 27.14
N GLY A 20 5.18 -11.59 28.26
CA GLY A 20 4.80 -12.95 28.62
C GLY A 20 3.37 -13.08 29.17
N SER A 21 2.68 -14.16 28.77
CA SER A 21 1.35 -14.65 29.20
C SER A 21 0.10 -13.84 28.77
N SER A 22 -0.95 -14.56 28.35
CA SER A 22 -2.20 -14.00 27.81
C SER A 22 -2.96 -13.10 28.80
N ALA A 23 -2.95 -13.43 30.10
CA ALA A 23 -3.62 -12.62 31.13
C ALA A 23 -2.94 -11.25 31.35
N GLY A 24 -1.61 -11.18 31.24
CA GLY A 24 -0.86 -9.91 31.31
C GLY A 24 -1.06 -9.04 30.07
N SER A 25 -1.28 -9.67 28.90
CA SER A 25 -1.53 -8.97 27.64
C SER A 25 -2.82 -8.15 27.68
N ASP A 26 -3.92 -8.72 28.18
CA ASP A 26 -5.22 -8.03 28.20
C ASP A 26 -5.25 -6.83 29.16
N GLN A 27 -4.64 -6.97 30.34
CA GLN A 27 -4.53 -5.86 31.30
C GLN A 27 -3.67 -4.72 30.72
N ASN A 28 -2.61 -5.05 29.99
CA ASN A 28 -1.74 -4.08 29.34
C ASN A 28 -2.47 -3.33 28.22
N MET A 29 -3.29 -4.00 27.42
CA MET A 29 -4.15 -3.33 26.43
C MET A 29 -5.13 -2.36 27.07
N GLY A 30 -5.78 -2.75 28.18
CA GLY A 30 -6.68 -1.87 28.92
C GLY A 30 -5.99 -0.58 29.33
N LYS A 31 -4.78 -0.67 29.91
CA LYS A 31 -3.98 0.50 30.31
C LYS A 31 -3.68 1.43 29.13
N VAL A 32 -3.21 0.89 28.00
CA VAL A 32 -2.88 1.66 26.80
C VAL A 32 -4.13 2.29 26.21
N TRP A 33 -5.25 1.57 26.18
CA TRP A 33 -6.54 2.07 25.70
C TRP A 33 -7.04 3.25 26.53
N PHE A 34 -7.11 3.12 27.85
CA PHE A 34 -7.58 4.21 28.71
C PHE A 34 -6.69 5.44 28.61
N TYR A 35 -5.37 5.27 28.55
CA TYR A 35 -4.46 6.39 28.29
C TYR A 35 -4.80 7.10 26.98
N LEU A 36 -4.89 6.37 25.85
CA LEU A 36 -5.12 6.96 24.53
C LEU A 36 -6.49 7.64 24.46
N LYS A 37 -7.52 7.00 25.03
CA LYS A 37 -8.89 7.53 25.11
C LYS A 37 -8.96 8.83 25.90
N ASP A 38 -8.33 8.87 27.07
CA ASP A 38 -8.36 10.03 27.97
C ASP A 38 -7.71 11.28 27.37
N GLN A 39 -6.79 11.11 26.41
CA GLN A 39 -6.18 12.23 25.71
C GLN A 39 -7.18 12.99 24.80
N LYS A 40 -8.32 12.38 24.41
CA LYS A 40 -9.33 12.98 23.52
C LYS A 40 -8.74 13.60 22.24
N LEU A 41 -7.68 12.98 21.69
CA LEU A 41 -6.97 13.47 20.52
C LEU A 41 -7.80 13.29 19.26
N LYS A 42 -7.65 14.23 18.32
CA LYS A 42 -8.21 14.15 16.95
C LYS A 42 -7.28 13.41 15.97
N HIS A 43 -6.06 13.11 16.41
CA HIS A 43 -5.03 12.46 15.61
C HIS A 43 -4.39 11.35 16.43
N TRP A 44 -4.33 10.15 15.87
CA TRP A 44 -3.69 9.01 16.53
C TRP A 44 -2.44 8.55 15.80
N TYR A 45 -2.41 8.57 14.46
CA TYR A 45 -1.34 7.95 13.68
C TYR A 45 -0.38 8.94 13.01
N CYS A 46 -0.83 10.13 12.61
CA CYS A 46 0.04 11.08 11.91
C CYS A 46 0.96 11.87 12.85
N THR A 47 1.90 12.61 12.27
CA THR A 47 2.89 13.47 12.96
C THR A 47 2.30 14.53 13.91
N ARG A 48 1.00 14.84 13.78
CA ARG A 48 0.26 15.72 14.71
C ARG A 48 -0.02 15.07 16.07
N ALA A 49 0.11 13.76 16.19
CA ALA A 49 0.00 13.01 17.43
C ALA A 49 1.39 12.84 18.07
N SER A 50 1.46 12.76 19.40
CA SER A 50 2.72 12.44 20.08
C SER A 50 3.19 11.02 19.74
N GLU A 51 4.50 10.76 19.81
CA GLU A 51 5.06 9.43 19.57
C GLU A 51 4.39 8.36 20.45
N THR A 52 4.14 8.68 21.72
CA THR A 52 3.45 7.76 22.64
C THR A 52 2.02 7.45 22.18
N ALA A 53 1.28 8.44 21.67
CA ALA A 53 -0.07 8.23 21.14
C ALA A 53 -0.03 7.38 19.85
N GLN A 54 0.93 7.64 18.96
CA GLN A 54 1.14 6.86 17.74
C GLN A 54 1.44 5.40 18.08
N GLU A 55 2.47 5.12 18.86
CA GLU A 55 2.82 3.75 19.24
C GLU A 55 1.70 3.05 20.03
N SER A 56 0.95 3.79 20.86
CA SER A 56 -0.25 3.26 21.51
C SER A 56 -1.31 2.83 20.51
N ALA A 57 -1.61 3.66 19.51
CA ALA A 57 -2.61 3.37 18.49
C ALA A 57 -2.18 2.18 17.58
N ILE A 58 -0.89 2.05 17.28
CA ILE A 58 -0.35 0.91 16.53
C ILE A 58 -0.45 -0.37 17.38
N PHE A 59 -0.01 -0.32 18.63
CA PHE A 59 -0.11 -1.43 19.57
C PHE A 59 -1.55 -1.92 19.72
N LEU A 60 -2.52 -1.00 19.83
CA LEU A 60 -3.93 -1.30 20.00
C LEU A 60 -4.63 -1.84 18.76
N GLN A 61 -4.00 -1.89 17.58
CA GLN A 61 -4.61 -2.56 16.41
C GLN A 61 -5.00 -4.02 16.70
N ARG A 62 -4.28 -4.69 17.62
CA ARG A 62 -4.63 -6.02 18.12
C ARG A 62 -6.05 -6.13 18.71
N LEU A 63 -6.67 -5.02 19.12
CA LEU A 63 -8.04 -4.99 19.61
C LEU A 63 -9.06 -5.47 18.56
N HIS A 64 -8.72 -5.48 17.27
CA HIS A 64 -9.55 -6.11 16.23
C HIS A 64 -9.80 -7.61 16.48
N ALA A 65 -8.94 -8.30 17.24
CA ALA A 65 -9.13 -9.72 17.60
C ALA A 65 -10.14 -9.93 18.74
N TYR A 66 -10.66 -8.87 19.35
CA TYR A 66 -11.49 -8.92 20.55
C TYR A 66 -12.90 -8.37 20.26
N ASN A 67 -13.88 -8.76 21.09
CA ASN A 67 -15.24 -8.26 21.00
C ASN A 67 -15.78 -7.91 22.38
N SER A 68 -15.81 -6.61 22.70
CA SER A 68 -16.36 -6.07 23.94
C SER A 68 -16.94 -4.68 23.70
N ALA A 69 -17.70 -4.15 24.67
CA ALA A 69 -18.21 -2.78 24.57
C ALA A 69 -17.08 -1.73 24.43
N ALA A 70 -15.97 -1.92 25.13
CA ALA A 70 -14.81 -1.05 25.04
C ALA A 70 -14.13 -1.12 23.67
N VAL A 71 -14.07 -2.32 23.05
CA VAL A 71 -13.53 -2.48 21.69
C VAL A 71 -14.42 -1.79 20.66
N LYS A 72 -15.75 -1.91 20.78
CA LYS A 72 -16.69 -1.21 19.89
C LYS A 72 -16.57 0.31 20.01
N GLU A 73 -16.37 0.82 21.22
CA GLU A 73 -16.09 2.24 21.44
C GLU A 73 -14.77 2.67 20.79
N TRP A 74 -13.70 1.89 20.98
CA TRP A 74 -12.42 2.13 20.32
C TRP A 74 -12.55 2.14 18.79
N GLN A 75 -13.24 1.16 18.20
CA GLN A 75 -13.51 1.09 16.75
C GLN A 75 -14.28 2.31 16.26
N SER A 76 -15.29 2.77 17.02
CA SER A 76 -16.06 3.96 16.66
C SER A 76 -15.20 5.22 16.65
N ILE A 77 -14.30 5.37 17.63
CA ILE A 77 -13.38 6.51 17.68
C ILE A 77 -12.34 6.40 16.55
N LEU A 78 -11.77 5.21 16.33
CA LEU A 78 -10.82 4.94 15.25
C LEU A 78 -11.42 5.31 13.88
N ALA A 79 -12.66 4.92 13.60
CA ALA A 79 -13.36 5.29 12.36
C ALA A 79 -13.41 6.82 12.17
N GLY A 80 -13.76 7.57 13.21
CA GLY A 80 -13.75 9.03 13.17
C GLY A 80 -12.36 9.62 12.92
N ILE A 81 -11.30 9.03 13.49
CA ILE A 81 -9.92 9.47 13.28
C ILE A 81 -9.47 9.26 11.83
N ILE A 82 -9.69 8.06 11.28
CA ILE A 82 -9.21 7.72 9.93
C ILE A 82 -10.05 8.38 8.82
N HIS A 83 -11.35 8.62 9.04
CA HIS A 83 -12.15 9.42 8.10
C HIS A 83 -11.92 10.93 8.27
N GLY A 84 -11.47 11.39 9.44
CA GLY A 84 -11.24 12.80 9.72
C GLY A 84 -9.89 13.35 9.28
N CYS A 85 -8.90 12.49 8.99
CA CYS A 85 -7.55 12.93 8.60
C CYS A 85 -6.88 11.93 7.65
N TRP A 86 -6.59 12.36 6.41
CA TRP A 86 -5.93 11.51 5.40
C TRP A 86 -4.52 11.07 5.81
N GLU A 87 -3.77 11.91 6.54
CA GLU A 87 -2.46 11.54 7.10
C GLU A 87 -2.61 10.43 8.15
N CYS A 88 -3.66 10.47 8.98
CA CYS A 88 -3.94 9.39 9.93
C CYS A 88 -4.34 8.11 9.21
N MET A 89 -5.15 8.19 8.15
CA MET A 89 -5.52 7.02 7.36
C MET A 89 -4.31 6.39 6.67
N GLN A 90 -3.45 7.18 6.05
CA GLN A 90 -2.20 6.71 5.44
C GLN A 90 -1.30 6.04 6.49
N ALA A 91 -1.05 6.71 7.61
CA ALA A 91 -0.20 6.18 8.67
C ALA A 91 -0.82 4.93 9.34
N TYR A 92 -2.16 4.84 9.44
CA TYR A 92 -2.85 3.63 9.91
C TYR A 92 -2.63 2.44 8.97
N GLN A 93 -2.72 2.65 7.65
CA GLN A 93 -2.41 1.59 6.68
C GLN A 93 -0.95 1.17 6.75
N ALA A 94 -0.03 2.12 6.79
CA ALA A 94 1.40 1.84 6.94
C ALA A 94 1.69 1.10 8.25
N SER A 95 0.99 1.43 9.34
CA SER A 95 1.20 0.80 10.63
C SER A 95 0.70 -0.63 10.74
N LYS A 96 -0.18 -1.10 9.83
CA LYS A 96 -0.58 -2.52 9.79
C LYS A 96 0.65 -3.42 9.60
N ARG A 97 1.58 -3.04 8.71
CA ARG A 97 2.85 -3.75 8.51
C ARG A 97 3.68 -3.78 9.78
N ARG A 98 3.87 -2.61 10.43
CA ARG A 98 4.60 -2.52 11.71
C ARG A 98 3.94 -3.37 12.80
N SER A 99 2.61 -3.41 12.85
CA SER A 99 1.87 -4.24 13.79
C SER A 99 2.14 -5.73 13.54
N ARG A 100 2.14 -6.17 12.27
CA ARG A 100 2.53 -7.53 11.86
C ARG A 100 3.95 -7.88 12.32
N GLU A 101 4.92 -7.01 12.01
CA GLU A 101 6.35 -7.27 12.21
C GLU A 101 6.84 -7.12 13.66
N VAL A 102 6.15 -6.31 14.47
CA VAL A 102 6.60 -5.99 15.85
C VAL A 102 5.66 -6.58 16.89
N TYR A 103 4.38 -6.27 16.79
CA TYR A 103 3.42 -6.54 17.86
C TYR A 103 2.74 -7.90 17.74
N LEU A 104 2.72 -8.46 16.53
CA LEU A 104 2.14 -9.76 16.21
C LEU A 104 3.19 -10.74 15.68
N ALA A 105 4.48 -10.41 15.79
CA ALA A 105 5.61 -11.17 15.22
C ALA A 105 5.71 -12.63 15.69
N THR A 106 5.10 -12.97 16.82
CA THR A 106 5.11 -14.33 17.39
C THR A 106 4.04 -15.24 16.81
N PHE A 107 3.08 -14.71 16.05
CA PHE A 107 2.01 -15.49 15.43
C PHE A 107 2.45 -15.99 14.04
N GLY A 108 1.97 -17.16 13.63
CA GLY A 108 2.28 -17.70 12.31
C GLY A 108 1.59 -16.93 11.18
N GLU A 109 2.19 -16.93 9.98
CA GLU A 109 1.71 -16.18 8.80
C GLU A 109 0.22 -16.37 8.51
N GLN A 110 -0.29 -17.61 8.54
CA GLN A 110 -1.71 -17.87 8.30
C GLN A 110 -2.63 -17.19 9.33
N MET A 111 -2.21 -17.11 10.59
CA MET A 111 -2.99 -16.42 11.63
C MET A 111 -2.96 -14.91 11.41
N LEU A 112 -1.82 -14.37 10.99
CA LEU A 112 -1.67 -12.96 10.65
C LEU A 112 -2.53 -12.58 9.45
N ASP A 113 -2.57 -13.42 8.41
CA ASP A 113 -3.39 -13.21 7.22
C ASP A 113 -4.87 -13.17 7.59
N ASN A 114 -5.35 -14.18 8.33
CA ASN A 114 -6.72 -14.21 8.84
C ASN A 114 -7.05 -12.97 9.70
N PHE A 115 -6.10 -12.49 10.50
CA PHE A 115 -6.28 -11.29 11.32
C PHE A 115 -6.45 -10.05 10.44
N PHE A 116 -5.56 -9.83 9.46
CA PHE A 116 -5.64 -8.66 8.59
C PHE A 116 -6.81 -8.71 7.61
N ASP A 117 -7.24 -9.90 7.18
CA ASP A 117 -8.50 -10.05 6.43
C ASP A 117 -9.71 -9.62 7.26
N ALA A 118 -9.71 -9.93 8.57
CA ALA A 118 -10.75 -9.46 9.48
C ALA A 118 -10.70 -7.94 9.70
N VAL A 119 -9.50 -7.35 9.71
CA VAL A 119 -9.33 -5.88 9.76
C VAL A 119 -9.87 -5.23 8.48
N ASP A 120 -9.51 -5.74 7.31
CA ASP A 120 -9.99 -5.23 6.02
C ASP A 120 -11.53 -5.37 5.91
N LYS A 121 -12.09 -6.46 6.43
CA LYS A 121 -13.55 -6.63 6.53
C LYS A 121 -14.19 -5.56 7.42
N TRP A 122 -13.61 -5.29 8.59
CA TRP A 122 -14.08 -4.21 9.47
C TRP A 122 -14.00 -2.83 8.80
N GLU A 123 -12.92 -2.54 8.07
CA GLU A 123 -12.79 -1.29 7.31
C GLU A 123 -13.87 -1.15 6.25
N MET A 124 -14.18 -2.23 5.52
CA MET A 124 -15.28 -2.26 4.57
C MET A 124 -16.62 -1.96 5.25
N GLU A 125 -16.89 -2.56 6.41
CA GLU A 125 -18.10 -2.31 7.21
C GLU A 125 -18.18 -0.83 7.66
N VAL A 126 -17.06 -0.24 8.07
CA VAL A 126 -16.95 1.18 8.43
C VAL A 126 -17.24 2.09 7.23
N ILE A 127 -16.70 1.77 6.05
CA ILE A 127 -17.00 2.51 4.81
C ILE A 127 -18.48 2.41 4.46
N ILE A 128 -19.07 1.20 4.48
CA ILE A 128 -20.49 0.98 4.16
C ILE A 128 -21.39 1.75 5.12
N GLN A 129 -21.08 1.72 6.42
CA GLN A 129 -21.85 2.46 7.41
C GLN A 129 -21.71 3.98 7.22
N GLY A 130 -20.50 4.46 6.87
CA GLY A 130 -20.28 5.86 6.52
C GLY A 130 -21.11 6.30 5.31
N LEU A 131 -21.10 5.51 4.22
CA LEU A 131 -21.95 5.77 3.05
C LEU A 131 -23.44 5.78 3.39
N LYS A 132 -23.89 4.83 4.21
CA LYS A 132 -25.29 4.76 4.65
C LYS A 132 -25.72 5.99 5.44
N ASN A 133 -24.84 6.54 6.28
CA ASN A 133 -25.12 7.76 7.05
C ASN A 133 -25.35 8.98 6.13
N GLU A 134 -24.73 8.98 4.94
CA GLU A 134 -24.93 9.98 3.89
C GLU A 134 -26.10 9.64 2.94
N GLY A 135 -26.86 8.57 3.23
CA GLY A 135 -27.93 8.10 2.35
C GLY A 135 -27.45 7.46 1.04
N LEU A 136 -26.17 7.04 0.99
CA LEU A 136 -25.55 6.41 -0.18
C LEU A 136 -25.47 4.89 -0.02
N SER A 137 -25.51 4.19 -1.15
CA SER A 137 -25.36 2.74 -1.26
C SER A 137 -24.31 2.43 -2.33
N PRO A 138 -23.33 1.53 -2.08
CA PRO A 138 -22.30 1.18 -3.07
C PRO A 138 -22.84 0.73 -4.43
N ALA A 139 -24.04 0.13 -4.46
CA ALA A 139 -24.67 -0.30 -5.69
C ALA A 139 -25.18 0.88 -6.55
N ASP A 140 -25.66 1.93 -5.88
CA ASP A 140 -26.41 3.04 -6.50
C ASP A 140 -25.52 4.23 -6.88
N ILE A 141 -24.26 4.27 -6.40
CA ILE A 141 -23.31 5.35 -6.68
C ILE A 141 -22.97 5.40 -8.17
N GLN A 142 -23.33 6.52 -8.81
CA GLN A 142 -23.08 6.85 -10.22
C GLN A 142 -21.89 7.81 -10.43
N ASP A 143 -21.34 8.34 -9.34
CA ASP A 143 -20.15 9.19 -9.37
C ASP A 143 -19.40 9.09 -8.04
N LEU A 144 -18.11 8.76 -8.09
CA LEU A 144 -17.27 8.65 -6.89
C LEU A 144 -17.09 9.99 -6.18
N ASN A 145 -17.26 11.12 -6.88
CA ASN A 145 -17.21 12.45 -6.27
C ASN A 145 -18.41 12.76 -5.36
N MET A 146 -19.46 11.92 -5.35
CA MET A 146 -20.55 12.01 -4.37
C MET A 146 -20.16 11.48 -2.99
N ILE A 147 -19.09 10.70 -2.91
CA ILE A 147 -18.62 10.10 -1.65
C ILE A 147 -17.84 11.16 -0.86
N PRO A 148 -18.09 11.33 0.46
CA PRO A 148 -17.28 12.21 1.29
C PRO A 148 -15.79 11.89 1.19
N GLU A 149 -14.95 12.93 1.11
CA GLU A 149 -13.52 12.79 0.80
C GLU A 149 -12.78 11.84 1.74
N GLY A 150 -13.11 11.84 3.04
CA GLY A 150 -12.49 10.95 4.03
C GLY A 150 -12.82 9.47 3.79
N ILE A 151 -14.06 9.17 3.38
CA ILE A 151 -14.50 7.82 3.02
C ILE A 151 -13.87 7.41 1.68
N LEU A 152 -13.86 8.32 0.71
CA LEU A 152 -13.27 8.08 -0.60
C LEU A 152 -11.77 7.80 -0.49
N PHE A 153 -11.04 8.60 0.29
CA PHE A 153 -9.64 8.36 0.58
C PHE A 153 -9.44 7.01 1.27
N HIS A 154 -10.30 6.64 2.23
CA HIS A 154 -10.20 5.34 2.90
C HIS A 154 -10.30 4.18 1.89
N ILE A 155 -11.28 4.21 0.98
CA ILE A 155 -11.46 3.18 -0.06
C ILE A 155 -10.17 2.98 -0.85
N PHE A 156 -9.51 4.07 -1.27
CA PHE A 156 -8.29 3.98 -2.06
C PHE A 156 -7.01 3.86 -1.22
N ALA A 157 -7.04 4.13 0.07
CA ALA A 157 -5.85 3.99 0.92
C ALA A 157 -5.52 2.52 1.21
N ASN A 158 -6.51 1.64 1.19
CA ASN A 158 -6.34 0.19 1.30
C ASN A 158 -6.62 -0.49 -0.07
N PRO A 159 -5.58 -0.97 -0.78
CA PRO A 159 -5.75 -1.60 -2.09
C PRO A 159 -6.70 -2.82 -2.11
N SER A 160 -6.76 -3.60 -1.02
CA SER A 160 -7.68 -4.74 -0.90
C SER A 160 -9.15 -4.32 -1.10
N LEU A 161 -9.50 -3.12 -0.61
CA LEU A 161 -10.86 -2.60 -0.66
C LEU A 161 -11.24 -2.13 -2.06
N CYS A 162 -10.36 -1.41 -2.76
CA CYS A 162 -10.68 -0.89 -4.09
C CYS A 162 -10.48 -1.90 -5.23
N ALA A 163 -9.62 -2.91 -5.06
CA ALA A 163 -9.32 -3.89 -6.10
C ALA A 163 -10.06 -5.22 -5.96
N ASN A 164 -10.29 -5.73 -4.74
CA ASN A 164 -10.75 -7.12 -4.54
C ASN A 164 -12.06 -7.25 -3.73
N SER A 165 -12.53 -6.19 -3.10
CA SER A 165 -13.82 -6.21 -2.40
C SER A 165 -14.95 -6.53 -3.38
N SER A 166 -15.76 -7.53 -3.06
CA SER A 166 -16.95 -7.91 -3.84
C SER A 166 -18.01 -6.80 -3.93
N LEU A 167 -17.94 -5.79 -3.07
CA LEU A 167 -18.86 -4.65 -3.05
C LEU A 167 -18.22 -3.37 -3.59
N LEU A 168 -17.03 -3.02 -3.09
CA LEU A 168 -16.40 -1.74 -3.41
C LEU A 168 -15.65 -1.77 -4.74
N ALA A 169 -15.02 -2.90 -5.12
CA ALA A 169 -14.30 -2.97 -6.38
C ALA A 169 -15.24 -2.83 -7.60
N PRO A 170 -16.43 -3.48 -7.65
CA PRO A 170 -17.39 -3.20 -8.72
C PRO A 170 -17.88 -1.75 -8.74
N MET A 171 -18.04 -1.11 -7.59
CA MET A 171 -18.42 0.31 -7.50
C MET A 171 -17.33 1.19 -8.13
N VAL A 172 -16.06 0.99 -7.75
CA VAL A 172 -14.92 1.70 -8.33
C VAL A 172 -14.86 1.44 -9.84
N ALA A 173 -14.92 0.18 -10.26
CA ALA A 173 -14.88 -0.22 -11.65
C ALA A 173 -15.99 0.47 -12.46
N ARG A 174 -17.25 0.51 -12.03
CA ARG A 174 -18.34 1.17 -12.80
C ARG A 174 -18.11 2.67 -13.02
N ASN A 175 -17.33 3.30 -12.16
CA ASN A 175 -17.11 4.75 -12.17
C ASN A 175 -15.77 5.17 -12.77
N THR A 176 -15.02 4.26 -13.40
CA THR A 176 -13.79 4.59 -14.12
C THR A 176 -14.10 5.31 -15.43
N GLY A 177 -13.95 6.64 -15.41
CA GLY A 177 -14.31 7.53 -16.52
C GLY A 177 -14.39 9.01 -16.15
N LYS A 178 -14.49 9.33 -14.85
CA LYS A 178 -14.43 10.70 -14.32
C LYS A 178 -13.23 10.87 -13.41
N ASP A 179 -12.65 12.05 -13.42
CA ASP A 179 -11.61 12.42 -12.48
C ASP A 179 -12.17 12.63 -11.08
N ILE A 180 -11.41 12.18 -10.08
CA ILE A 180 -11.75 12.36 -8.68
C ILE A 180 -11.11 13.66 -8.21
N THR A 181 -11.90 14.73 -8.18
CA THR A 181 -11.39 16.06 -7.84
C THR A 181 -11.16 16.21 -6.33
N GLY A 182 -11.98 15.57 -5.50
CA GLY A 182 -11.93 15.66 -4.03
C GLY A 182 -10.67 15.07 -3.38
N LEU A 183 -9.85 14.33 -4.14
CA LEU A 183 -8.57 13.80 -3.67
C LEU A 183 -7.35 14.53 -4.23
N SER A 184 -7.54 15.42 -5.20
CA SER A 184 -6.43 16.13 -5.86
C SER A 184 -5.61 16.96 -4.88
N GLY A 185 -4.29 17.04 -5.12
CA GLY A 185 -3.36 17.80 -4.27
C GLY A 185 -3.11 17.23 -2.87
N LYS A 186 -3.61 16.03 -2.57
CA LYS A 186 -3.33 15.30 -1.32
C LYS A 186 -2.24 14.23 -1.53
N ILE A 187 -2.02 13.43 -0.51
CA ILE A 187 -1.21 12.21 -0.53
C ILE A 187 -1.78 11.24 -1.57
N VAL A 188 -0.93 10.56 -2.33
CA VAL A 188 -1.37 9.53 -3.31
C VAL A 188 -1.88 8.30 -2.55
N PRO A 189 -3.17 7.92 -2.66
CA PRO A 189 -3.64 6.66 -2.10
C PRO A 189 -2.98 5.44 -2.76
N ALA A 190 -2.56 4.46 -1.96
CA ALA A 190 -1.92 3.22 -2.41
C ALA A 190 -2.74 2.46 -3.48
N GLY A 191 -4.06 2.50 -3.37
CA GLY A 191 -4.99 1.86 -4.29
C GLY A 191 -4.84 2.35 -5.72
N PHE A 192 -4.54 3.62 -5.98
CA PHE A 192 -4.32 4.08 -7.35
C PHE A 192 -3.03 3.50 -7.97
N ILE A 193 -2.00 3.24 -7.16
CA ILE A 193 -0.79 2.58 -7.63
C ILE A 193 -1.12 1.15 -8.06
N VAL A 194 -1.85 0.41 -7.22
CA VAL A 194 -2.27 -0.98 -7.54
C VAL A 194 -3.25 -1.03 -8.71
N LEU A 195 -4.23 -0.12 -8.77
CA LEU A 195 -5.18 -0.06 -9.87
C LEU A 195 -4.51 0.36 -11.19
N SER A 196 -3.41 1.13 -11.15
CA SER A 196 -2.67 1.54 -12.36
C SER A 196 -1.95 0.40 -13.06
N VAL A 197 -1.90 -0.78 -12.44
CA VAL A 197 -1.36 -2.04 -12.98
C VAL A 197 -2.40 -3.17 -13.02
N ASN A 198 -3.69 -2.83 -12.86
CA ASN A 198 -4.83 -3.75 -12.90
C ASN A 198 -4.99 -4.41 -14.28
N ASP A 199 -5.61 -5.59 -14.35
CA ASP A 199 -5.86 -6.34 -15.58
C ASP A 199 -6.90 -5.68 -16.50
N ASP A 200 -7.97 -5.11 -15.95
CA ASP A 200 -8.95 -4.32 -16.69
C ASP A 200 -8.30 -3.03 -17.22
N GLU A 201 -8.15 -2.94 -18.53
CA GLU A 201 -7.54 -1.79 -19.22
C GLU A 201 -8.21 -0.45 -18.91
N ARG A 202 -9.54 -0.45 -18.75
CA ARG A 202 -10.29 0.77 -18.45
C ARG A 202 -9.97 1.26 -17.05
N VAL A 203 -9.94 0.35 -16.07
CA VAL A 203 -9.57 0.66 -14.68
C VAL A 203 -8.12 1.13 -14.62
N ARG A 204 -7.24 0.40 -15.31
CA ARG A 204 -5.81 0.68 -15.40
C ARG A 204 -5.51 2.08 -15.94
N ASN A 205 -6.07 2.42 -17.10
CA ASN A 205 -5.85 3.71 -17.73
C ASN A 205 -6.48 4.85 -16.93
N TRP A 206 -7.66 4.64 -16.35
CA TRP A 206 -8.27 5.62 -15.46
C TRP A 206 -7.41 5.89 -14.22
N ALA A 207 -6.90 4.86 -13.55
CA ALA A 207 -6.05 5.02 -12.37
C ALA A 207 -4.73 5.75 -12.71
N LYS A 208 -4.11 5.44 -13.86
CA LYS A 208 -2.93 6.19 -14.35
C LYS A 208 -3.23 7.67 -14.55
N ASN A 209 -4.40 8.01 -15.09
CA ASN A 209 -4.82 9.40 -15.25
C ASN A 209 -5.02 10.06 -13.86
N GLN A 210 -5.64 9.36 -12.91
CA GLN A 210 -5.78 9.87 -11.54
C GLN A 210 -4.42 10.19 -10.92
N LEU A 211 -3.42 9.32 -11.09
CA LEU A 211 -2.07 9.54 -10.55
C LEU A 211 -1.44 10.87 -11.04
N THR A 212 -1.78 11.33 -12.26
CA THR A 212 -1.27 12.62 -12.78
C THR A 212 -1.85 13.85 -12.08
N LEU A 213 -2.94 13.70 -11.33
CA LEU A 213 -3.62 14.78 -10.61
C LEU A 213 -3.00 15.04 -9.22
N PHE A 214 -2.11 14.17 -8.76
CA PHE A 214 -1.46 14.29 -7.47
C PHE A 214 -0.11 14.98 -7.59
N LYS A 215 0.19 15.83 -6.61
CA LYS A 215 1.54 16.34 -6.39
C LYS A 215 2.18 15.51 -5.32
N VAL A 216 3.26 14.81 -5.67
CA VAL A 216 4.00 13.98 -4.71
C VAL A 216 4.95 14.87 -3.92
N ASP A 217 4.55 15.20 -2.70
CA ASP A 217 5.40 15.79 -1.67
C ASP A 217 5.43 14.82 -0.48
N VAL A 218 6.38 13.89 -0.51
CA VAL A 218 6.49 12.77 0.43
C VAL A 218 7.91 12.72 0.95
N VAL A 219 8.06 12.66 2.27
CA VAL A 219 9.38 12.44 2.88
C VAL A 219 9.78 10.97 2.82
N LEU A 220 11.08 10.70 2.76
CA LEU A 220 11.62 9.34 2.59
C LEU A 220 11.10 8.33 3.65
N SER A 221 10.90 8.75 4.90
CA SER A 221 10.35 7.88 5.95
C SER A 221 8.94 7.40 5.62
N ASP A 222 8.08 8.29 5.15
CA ASP A 222 6.70 7.98 4.82
C ASP A 222 6.64 7.14 3.54
N PHE A 223 7.56 7.42 2.61
CA PHE A 223 7.74 6.59 1.42
C PHE A 223 8.10 5.14 1.77
N HIS A 224 9.07 4.92 2.66
CA HIS A 224 9.45 3.58 3.11
C HIS A 224 8.29 2.84 3.77
N LEU A 225 7.52 3.53 4.60
CA LEU A 225 6.46 2.90 5.37
C LEU A 225 5.22 2.58 4.52
N TYR A 226 4.87 3.44 3.57
CA TYR A 226 3.60 3.34 2.83
C TYR A 226 3.75 2.89 1.37
N TYR A 227 4.74 3.40 0.63
CA TYR A 227 4.85 3.16 -0.81
C TYR A 227 5.86 2.06 -1.19
N SER A 228 7.01 2.00 -0.51
CA SER A 228 8.02 0.95 -0.76
C SER A 228 7.45 -0.47 -0.74
N PRO A 229 6.60 -0.87 0.23
CA PRO A 229 6.09 -2.24 0.27
C PRO A 229 5.27 -2.60 -0.98
N ILE A 230 4.55 -1.63 -1.55
CA ILE A 230 3.76 -1.81 -2.76
C ILE A 230 4.69 -2.06 -3.95
N PHE A 231 5.70 -1.20 -4.13
CA PHE A 231 6.66 -1.37 -5.22
C PHE A 231 7.51 -2.62 -5.07
N GLU A 232 7.86 -3.03 -3.84
CA GLU A 232 8.54 -4.29 -3.58
C GLU A 232 7.73 -5.50 -4.04
N VAL A 233 6.41 -5.52 -3.78
CA VAL A 233 5.52 -6.58 -4.27
C VAL A 233 5.45 -6.58 -5.80
N LEU A 234 5.23 -5.41 -6.42
CA LEU A 234 5.10 -5.28 -7.87
C LEU A 234 6.39 -5.65 -8.61
N LEU A 235 7.55 -5.23 -8.09
CA LEU A 235 8.86 -5.57 -8.65
C LEU A 235 9.24 -7.02 -8.35
N GLY A 236 8.90 -7.53 -7.17
CA GLY A 236 9.07 -8.95 -6.83
C GLY A 236 8.33 -9.85 -7.82
N HIS A 237 7.09 -9.49 -8.17
CA HIS A 237 6.30 -10.21 -9.18
C HIS A 237 6.97 -10.22 -10.57
N LEU A 238 7.70 -9.17 -10.93
CA LEU A 238 8.50 -9.14 -12.17
C LEU A 238 9.78 -9.95 -12.07
N GLY A 239 10.43 -9.94 -10.90
CA GLY A 239 11.72 -10.58 -10.65
C GLY A 239 11.63 -12.08 -10.37
N ASP A 240 10.45 -12.60 -10.05
CA ASP A 240 10.23 -14.01 -9.76
C ASP A 240 8.88 -14.46 -10.32
N ARG A 241 8.88 -14.80 -11.62
CA ARG A 241 7.68 -15.20 -12.35
C ARG A 241 7.09 -16.54 -11.90
N ASP A 242 7.87 -17.33 -11.17
CA ASP A 242 7.50 -18.67 -10.73
C ASP A 242 7.05 -18.70 -9.26
N SER A 243 7.23 -17.61 -8.49
CA SER A 243 6.78 -17.57 -7.09
C SER A 243 5.33 -17.12 -6.92
N GLY A 244 4.51 -18.10 -6.54
CA GLY A 244 3.37 -17.91 -5.64
C GLY A 244 2.18 -17.11 -6.17
N GLU A 245 1.10 -17.17 -5.39
CA GLU A 245 -0.05 -16.29 -5.54
C GLU A 245 0.33 -14.89 -5.04
N LEU A 246 -0.04 -13.85 -5.81
CA LEU A 246 0.07 -12.47 -5.33
C LEU A 246 -0.79 -12.29 -4.07
N PRO A 247 -0.40 -11.40 -3.12
CA PRO A 247 -1.27 -11.06 -2.01
C PRO A 247 -2.64 -10.62 -2.53
N SER A 248 -3.71 -10.88 -1.76
CA SER A 248 -5.09 -10.63 -2.20
C SER A 248 -5.27 -9.25 -2.82
N ALA A 249 -4.72 -8.20 -2.19
CA ALA A 249 -4.66 -6.81 -2.67
C ALA A 249 -4.22 -6.63 -4.14
N PHE A 250 -3.39 -7.53 -4.67
CA PHE A 250 -2.81 -7.51 -6.00
C PHE A 250 -3.39 -8.61 -6.91
N GLY A 251 -4.43 -9.32 -6.48
CA GLY A 251 -5.01 -10.46 -7.18
C GLY A 251 -5.58 -10.15 -8.57
N THR A 252 -5.90 -8.88 -8.85
CA THR A 252 -6.34 -8.40 -10.17
C THR A 252 -5.20 -8.10 -11.13
N ILE A 253 -3.93 -8.35 -10.77
CA ILE A 253 -2.80 -8.10 -11.65
C ILE A 253 -2.53 -9.38 -12.44
N THR A 254 -2.75 -9.33 -13.76
CA THR A 254 -2.42 -10.44 -14.64
C THR A 254 -0.92 -10.69 -14.68
N ARG A 255 -0.55 -11.98 -14.74
CA ARG A 255 0.83 -12.43 -15.00
C ARG A 255 1.26 -11.93 -16.37
N GLY A 256 2.19 -10.99 -16.43
CA GLY A 256 2.73 -10.62 -17.73
C GLY A 256 3.56 -9.36 -17.76
N ILE A 257 4.15 -9.15 -18.93
CA ILE A 257 5.03 -8.05 -19.27
C ILE A 257 4.27 -6.71 -19.45
N SER A 258 2.94 -6.75 -19.60
CA SER A 258 2.11 -5.56 -19.74
C SER A 258 2.35 -4.60 -18.57
N ILE A 259 2.57 -5.14 -17.37
CA ILE A 259 2.85 -4.36 -16.16
C ILE A 259 4.13 -3.51 -16.26
N CYS A 260 5.12 -3.86 -17.08
CA CYS A 260 6.40 -3.12 -17.12
C CYS A 260 6.18 -1.62 -17.43
N GLY A 261 5.37 -1.32 -18.45
CA GLY A 261 5.06 0.07 -18.80
C GLY A 261 4.22 0.78 -17.74
N ASP A 262 3.33 0.02 -17.11
CA ASP A 262 2.34 0.52 -16.16
C ASP A 262 2.97 0.83 -14.81
N LEU A 263 3.83 -0.07 -14.32
CA LEU A 263 4.67 0.12 -13.15
C LEU A 263 5.64 1.28 -13.35
N THR A 264 6.21 1.43 -14.55
CA THR A 264 7.06 2.59 -14.88
C THR A 264 6.30 3.90 -14.72
N HIS A 265 5.07 3.96 -15.24
CA HIS A 265 4.21 5.13 -15.07
C HIS A 265 3.92 5.41 -13.59
N ALA A 266 3.54 4.38 -12.83
CA ALA A 266 3.23 4.50 -11.40
C ALA A 266 4.45 4.94 -10.56
N MET A 267 5.65 4.49 -10.91
CA MET A 267 6.89 4.92 -10.23
C MET A 267 7.27 6.35 -10.62
N SER A 268 7.03 6.76 -11.87
CA SER A 268 7.48 8.05 -12.41
C SER A 268 6.82 9.28 -11.78
N ILE A 269 5.72 9.11 -11.04
CA ILE A 269 5.11 10.20 -10.28
C ILE A 269 5.95 10.59 -9.04
N PHE A 270 6.83 9.70 -8.58
CA PHE A 270 7.70 9.94 -7.42
C PHE A 270 9.06 10.50 -7.85
N PRO A 271 9.63 11.44 -7.08
CA PRO A 271 11.02 11.87 -7.24
C PRO A 271 12.00 10.68 -7.26
N SER A 272 12.98 10.73 -8.16
CA SER A 272 13.94 9.63 -8.36
C SER A 272 14.79 9.34 -7.12
N ASP A 273 15.08 10.35 -6.29
CA ASP A 273 15.79 10.20 -5.02
C ASP A 273 14.97 9.41 -4.00
N LEU A 274 13.64 9.59 -3.96
CA LEU A 274 12.78 8.76 -3.12
C LEU A 274 12.77 7.31 -3.58
N LEU A 275 12.74 7.07 -4.90
CA LEU A 275 12.76 5.71 -5.44
C LEU A 275 14.09 5.00 -5.16
N LEU A 276 15.20 5.71 -5.39
CA LEU A 276 16.57 5.23 -5.17
C LEU A 276 16.83 4.84 -3.72
N ASN A 277 16.44 5.71 -2.80
CA ASN A 277 16.68 5.48 -1.37
C ASN A 277 15.57 4.64 -0.72
N GLY A 278 14.37 4.66 -1.31
CA GLY A 278 13.16 4.06 -0.78
C GLY A 278 13.02 2.57 -1.05
N ILE A 279 13.44 2.13 -2.24
CA ILE A 279 13.21 0.75 -2.72
C ILE A 279 14.48 -0.09 -2.59
N PRO A 280 14.42 -1.32 -2.05
CA PRO A 280 15.59 -2.19 -1.94
C PRO A 280 16.23 -2.50 -3.31
N GLY A 281 17.49 -2.13 -3.50
CA GLY A 281 18.22 -2.33 -4.76
C GLY A 281 18.25 -3.78 -5.24
N LYS A 282 18.26 -4.77 -4.32
CA LYS A 282 18.17 -6.20 -4.69
C LYS A 282 16.91 -6.54 -5.48
N VAL A 283 15.77 -5.94 -5.12
CA VAL A 283 14.46 -6.18 -5.75
C VAL A 283 14.43 -5.51 -7.12
N VAL A 284 14.93 -4.27 -7.21
CA VAL A 284 15.10 -3.51 -8.45
C VAL A 284 15.95 -4.30 -9.46
N VAL A 285 17.13 -4.77 -9.03
CA VAL A 285 18.07 -5.50 -9.90
C VAL A 285 17.48 -6.84 -10.36
N ALA A 286 16.79 -7.57 -9.48
CA ALA A 286 16.13 -8.82 -9.84
C ALA A 286 15.05 -8.61 -10.92
N ALA A 287 14.14 -7.65 -10.70
CA ALA A 287 13.09 -7.28 -11.65
C ALA A 287 13.67 -6.85 -13.00
N PHE A 288 14.74 -6.03 -12.97
CA PHE A 288 15.43 -5.59 -14.18
C PHE A 288 16.04 -6.75 -14.97
N LYS A 289 16.76 -7.66 -14.28
CA LYS A 289 17.40 -8.82 -14.92
C LYS A 289 16.40 -9.73 -15.61
N GLU A 290 15.30 -10.08 -14.92
CA GLU A 290 14.26 -10.93 -15.51
C GLU A 290 13.54 -10.23 -16.66
N THR A 291 13.31 -8.92 -16.58
CA THR A 291 12.73 -8.15 -17.69
C THR A 291 13.64 -8.15 -18.93
N VAL A 292 14.96 -7.96 -18.76
CA VAL A 292 15.95 -8.01 -19.86
C VAL A 292 16.05 -9.41 -20.46
N LYS A 293 16.04 -10.45 -19.63
CA LYS A 293 16.05 -11.85 -20.07
C LYS A 293 14.79 -12.18 -20.86
N TRP A 294 13.62 -11.74 -20.38
CA TRP A 294 12.36 -11.89 -21.09
C TRP A 294 12.39 -11.20 -22.46
N ALA A 295 12.94 -9.99 -22.55
CA ALA A 295 13.05 -9.26 -23.81
C ALA A 295 13.82 -10.04 -24.88
N GLY A 296 14.78 -10.88 -24.46
CA GLY A 296 15.50 -11.80 -25.34
C GLY A 296 14.62 -12.93 -25.89
N ASN A 297 13.70 -13.44 -25.07
CA ASN A 297 12.94 -14.67 -25.30
C ASN A 297 11.62 -14.50 -26.08
N VAL A 298 11.19 -13.27 -26.36
CA VAL A 298 9.92 -13.03 -27.07
C VAL A 298 10.10 -12.70 -28.54
N GLU A 299 9.13 -13.04 -29.38
CA GLU A 299 9.17 -12.71 -30.80
C GLU A 299 8.99 -11.21 -31.04
N GLU A 300 8.02 -10.61 -30.35
CA GLU A 300 7.69 -9.19 -30.43
C GLU A 300 7.96 -8.48 -29.11
N LEU A 301 8.68 -7.36 -29.19
CA LEU A 301 9.03 -6.57 -28.01
C LEU A 301 7.93 -5.57 -27.72
N HIS A 302 7.38 -5.59 -26.50
CA HIS A 302 6.33 -4.65 -26.11
C HIS A 302 6.94 -3.30 -25.70
N ALA A 303 6.33 -2.18 -26.13
CA ALA A 303 6.84 -0.83 -25.82
C ALA A 303 6.96 -0.56 -24.31
N GLY A 304 6.09 -1.16 -23.49
CA GLY A 304 6.17 -1.06 -22.03
C GLY A 304 7.48 -1.61 -21.44
N VAL A 305 8.09 -2.60 -22.08
CA VAL A 305 9.38 -3.18 -21.65
C VAL A 305 10.52 -2.24 -21.90
N LEU A 306 10.54 -1.63 -23.09
CA LEU A 306 11.54 -0.63 -23.42
C LEU A 306 11.45 0.57 -22.50
N LYS A 307 10.22 1.03 -22.19
CA LYS A 307 9.99 2.09 -21.20
C LYS A 307 10.54 1.71 -19.84
N PHE A 308 10.26 0.49 -19.37
CA PHE A 308 10.79 -0.01 -18.10
C PHE A 308 12.32 -0.07 -18.09
N ILE A 309 12.95 -0.69 -19.10
CA ILE A 309 14.41 -0.79 -19.19
C ILE A 309 15.04 0.60 -19.22
N GLY A 310 14.54 1.49 -20.08
CA GLY A 310 15.05 2.86 -20.19
C GLY A 310 14.91 3.66 -18.90
N TYR A 311 13.73 3.58 -18.26
CA TYR A 311 13.48 4.25 -16.99
C TYR A 311 14.39 3.73 -15.88
N PHE A 312 14.51 2.41 -15.74
CA PHE A 312 15.35 1.80 -14.70
C PHE A 312 16.82 2.11 -14.90
N LEU A 313 17.30 2.16 -16.14
CA LEU A 313 18.65 2.63 -16.43
C LEU A 313 18.83 4.12 -16.14
N SER A 314 17.78 4.95 -16.30
CA SER A 314 17.87 6.38 -15.98
C SER A 314 17.88 6.67 -14.48
N VAL A 315 17.17 5.85 -13.68
CA VAL A 315 17.02 6.06 -12.23
C VAL A 315 18.02 5.23 -11.43
N PHE A 316 18.12 3.93 -11.71
CA PHE A 316 18.86 2.93 -10.90
C PHE A 316 20.15 2.42 -11.55
N ALA A 317 20.76 3.20 -12.46
CA ALA A 317 21.98 2.78 -13.15
C ALA A 317 23.08 2.28 -12.20
N SER A 318 23.35 3.05 -11.13
CA SER A 318 24.41 2.74 -10.17
C SER A 318 24.20 1.36 -9.53
N GLU A 319 22.99 1.06 -9.08
CA GLU A 319 22.61 -0.20 -8.47
C GLU A 319 22.68 -1.35 -9.47
N ILE A 320 22.20 -1.12 -10.71
CA ILE A 320 22.20 -2.14 -11.77
C ILE A 320 23.64 -2.51 -12.16
N TRP A 321 24.49 -1.51 -12.43
CA TRP A 321 25.87 -1.74 -12.86
C TRP A 321 26.76 -2.31 -11.76
N ALA A 322 26.52 -1.96 -10.49
CA ALA A 322 27.23 -2.57 -9.37
C ALA A 322 26.91 -4.08 -9.19
N ASN A 323 25.75 -4.54 -9.70
CA ASN A 323 25.25 -5.90 -9.48
C ASN A 323 25.13 -6.74 -10.76
N THR A 324 25.73 -6.29 -11.86
CA THR A 324 25.75 -7.00 -13.15
C THR A 324 27.17 -7.15 -13.68
N SER A 325 27.38 -8.04 -14.65
CA SER A 325 28.69 -8.19 -15.29
C SER A 325 29.04 -6.97 -16.14
N THR A 326 30.32 -6.74 -16.39
CA THR A 326 30.79 -5.68 -17.30
C THR A 326 30.27 -5.85 -18.74
N THR A 327 29.92 -7.08 -19.13
CA THR A 327 29.31 -7.42 -20.43
C THR A 327 27.79 -7.24 -20.46
N TYR A 328 27.14 -6.91 -19.34
CA TYR A 328 25.69 -6.82 -19.27
C TYR A 328 25.06 -5.75 -20.20
N PRO A 329 25.70 -4.59 -20.46
CA PRO A 329 25.22 -3.66 -21.49
C PRO A 329 25.07 -4.31 -22.87
N GLU A 330 25.99 -5.19 -23.26
CA GLU A 330 25.92 -5.92 -24.54
C GLU A 330 24.77 -6.93 -24.53
N ILE A 331 24.49 -7.57 -23.39
CA ILE A 331 23.34 -8.47 -23.21
C ILE A 331 22.03 -7.71 -23.40
N ILE A 332 21.90 -6.52 -22.79
CA ILE A 332 20.72 -5.66 -22.95
C ILE A 332 20.55 -5.31 -24.42
N PHE A 333 21.59 -4.77 -25.05
CA PHE A 333 21.56 -4.35 -26.45
C PHE A 333 21.19 -5.52 -27.37
N LYS A 334 21.83 -6.68 -27.20
CA LYS A 334 21.53 -7.89 -27.96
C LYS A 334 20.06 -8.29 -27.79
N ASN A 335 19.54 -8.32 -26.57
CA ASN A 335 18.18 -8.79 -26.30
C ASN A 335 17.11 -7.85 -26.88
N ILE A 336 17.33 -6.53 -26.86
CA ILE A 336 16.37 -5.56 -27.42
C ILE A 336 16.48 -5.40 -28.94
N THR A 337 17.66 -5.58 -29.53
CA THR A 337 17.91 -5.36 -30.97
C THR A 337 17.78 -6.62 -31.82
N ASN A 338 17.72 -7.81 -31.20
CA ASN A 338 17.73 -9.08 -31.92
C ASN A 338 16.64 -9.14 -33.01
N ASN A 339 16.94 -9.78 -34.14
CA ASN A 339 15.99 -10.05 -35.23
C ASN A 339 15.25 -8.83 -35.81
N GLY A 340 15.84 -7.63 -35.71
CA GLY A 340 15.21 -6.40 -36.20
C GLY A 340 13.96 -5.99 -35.43
N ARG A 341 13.79 -6.45 -34.18
CA ARG A 341 12.62 -6.17 -33.33
C ARG A 341 12.35 -4.67 -33.16
N LEU A 342 13.39 -3.86 -33.04
CA LEU A 342 13.27 -2.40 -32.97
C LEU A 342 12.67 -1.77 -34.23
N ALA A 343 12.94 -2.35 -35.41
CA ALA A 343 12.39 -1.85 -36.67
C ALA A 343 10.90 -2.17 -36.85
N ARG A 344 10.34 -3.10 -36.06
CA ARG A 344 8.91 -3.48 -36.06
C ARG A 344 8.07 -2.70 -35.05
N LEU A 345 8.72 -1.86 -34.24
CA LEU A 345 8.09 -0.96 -33.26
C LEU A 345 7.75 0.43 -33.85
N ILE A 346 8.31 0.73 -35.02
CA ILE A 346 8.03 1.92 -35.86
C ILE A 346 6.99 1.49 -36.90
#